data_AF-A0A7C4U9H1-F1
#
_entry.id   AF-A0A7C4U9H1-F1
#
_cell.length_a   1.000
_cell.length_b   1.000
_cell.length_c   1.000
_cell.angle_alpha   90.00
_cell.angle_beta   90.00
_cell.angle_gamma   90.00
#
_symmetry.space_group_name_H-M   'P 1'
#
loop_
_entity.id
_entity.type
_entity.pdbx_description
1 polymer ?
#
loop_
_entity_poly.entity_id
_entity_poly.type
_entity_poly.pdbx_seq_one_letter_code
_entity_poly.pdbx_strand_id
1 'polypeptide(L)' 'MSWSLRLGSIAGIKLYVHFTFFLLIGWVTFAQFLRTGNWRDALDGLVYFSA' A
#
# COMPACT_ATOMS: atom_id res chain seq x y z
N MET A 1 -5.64 1.59 21.10
CA MET A 1 -6.85 1.64 20.24
C MET A 1 -6.65 0.67 19.09
N SER A 2 -7.42 -0.41 19.08
CA SER A 2 -7.14 -1.72 18.43
C SER A 2 -7.33 -1.74 16.90
N TRP A 3 -6.70 -0.85 16.15
CA TRP A 3 -6.79 -0.78 14.68
C TRP A 3 -5.49 -1.21 13.97
N SER A 4 -4.79 -2.17 14.58
CA SER A 4 -3.63 -2.84 13.99
C SER A 4 -4.01 -4.24 13.51
N LEU A 5 -3.88 -4.48 12.21
CA LEU A 5 -4.06 -5.79 11.57
C LEU A 5 -2.78 -6.61 11.72
N ARG A 6 -2.90 -7.86 12.20
CA ARG A 6 -1.78 -8.81 12.23
C ARG A 6 -1.69 -9.48 10.86
N LEU A 7 -0.66 -9.16 10.07
CA LEU A 7 -0.46 -9.77 8.75
C LEU A 7 0.07 -11.21 8.85
N GLY A 8 0.83 -11.51 9.89
CA GLY A 8 1.41 -12.85 10.04
C GLY A 8 2.58 -12.87 11.00
N SER A 9 3.45 -13.87 10.82
CA SER A 9 4.69 -14.03 11.57
C SER A 9 5.78 -14.46 10.61
N ILE A 10 6.91 -13.74 10.59
CA ILE A 10 8.08 -14.08 9.77
C ILE A 10 9.25 -14.30 10.73
N ALA A 11 9.90 -15.46 10.64
CA ALA A 11 11.00 -15.86 11.55
C ALA A 11 10.65 -15.76 13.06
N GLY A 12 9.37 -15.93 13.42
CA GLY A 12 8.87 -15.80 14.79
C GLY A 12 8.50 -14.38 15.22
N ILE A 13 8.75 -13.37 14.39
CA ILE A 13 8.39 -11.97 14.64
C ILE A 13 6.98 -11.70 14.13
N LYS A 14 6.10 -11.27 15.01
CA LYS A 14 4.71 -10.93 14.69
C LYS A 14 4.69 -9.62 13.90
N LEU A 15 4.19 -9.67 12.67
CA LEU A 15 4.06 -8.51 11.82
C LEU A 15 2.68 -7.88 12.00
N TYR A 16 2.67 -6.59 12.33
CA TYR A 16 1.46 -5.80 12.52
C TYR A 16 1.51 -4.57 11.61
N VAL A 17 0.39 -4.26 10.97
CA VAL A 17 0.22 -3.06 10.15
C VAL A 17 -0.94 -2.26 10.69
N HIS A 18 -0.75 -0.95 10.78
CA HIS A 18 -1.78 -0.03 11.24
C HIS A 18 -2.72 0.32 10.09
N PHE A 19 -3.99 0.60 10.38
CA PHE A 19 -4.97 0.94 9.34
C PHE A 19 -4.58 2.17 8.51
N THR A 20 -3.88 3.14 9.11
CA THR A 20 -3.35 4.32 8.43
C THR A 20 -2.42 3.96 7.26
N PHE A 21 -1.76 2.81 7.29
CA PHE A 21 -0.96 2.32 6.18
C PHE A 21 -1.81 2.04 4.93
N PHE A 22 -2.97 1.41 5.10
CA PHE A 22 -3.90 1.17 4.00
C PHE A 22 -4.50 2.48 3.47
N LEU A 23 -4.76 3.45 4.34
CA LEU A 23 -5.19 4.79 3.94
C LEU A 23 -4.13 5.48 3.07
N LEU A 24 -2.85 5.36 3.44
CA LEU A 24 -1.73 5.87 2.63
C LEU A 24 -1.67 5.21 1.25
N ILE A 25 -1.78 3.88 1.17
CA ILE A 25 -1.81 3.17 -0.12
C ILE A 25 -2.99 3.66 -0.98
N GLY A 26 -4.19 3.74 -0.39
CA GLY A 26 -5.36 4.25 -1.09
C GLY A 26 -5.17 5.68 -1.58
N TRP A 27 -4.60 6.55 -0.75
CA TRP A 27 -4.31 7.94 -1.10
C TRP A 27 -3.29 8.07 -2.24
N VAL A 28 -2.18 7.31 -2.17
CA VAL A 28 -1.15 7.32 -3.21
C VAL A 28 -1.72 6.83 -4.54
N THR A 29 -2.46 5.72 -4.54
CA THR A 29 -3.11 5.20 -5.74
C THR A 29 -4.14 6.19 -6.29
N PHE A 30 -4.92 6.85 -5.43
CA PHE A 30 -5.89 7.87 -5.82
C PHE A 30 -5.23 9.12 -6.40
N ALA A 31 -4.16 9.62 -5.77
CA ALA A 31 -3.40 10.77 -6.27
C ALA A 31 -2.77 10.48 -7.64
N GLN A 32 -2.25 9.27 -7.83
CA GLN A 32 -1.70 8.84 -9.12
C GLN A 32 -2.80 8.65 -10.17
N PHE A 33 -3.95 8.09 -9.79
CA PHE A 33 -5.11 7.98 -10.67
C PHE A 33 -5.62 9.36 -11.13
N LEU A 34 -5.71 10.34 -10.24
CA LEU A 34 -6.06 11.73 -10.59
C LEU A 34 -5.04 12.38 -11.52
N ARG A 35 -3.77 12.01 -11.43
CA ARG A 35 -2.69 12.60 -12.22
C ARG A 35 -2.61 12.04 -13.64
N THR A 36 -2.87 10.75 -13.82
CA THR A 36 -2.70 10.08 -15.13
C THR A 36 -4.04 9.70 -15.78
N GLY A 37 -5.15 9.70 -15.02
CA GLY A 37 -6.48 9.29 -15.50
C GLY A 37 -6.61 7.80 -15.81
N ASN A 38 -5.55 7.01 -15.58
CA ASN A 38 -5.44 5.62 -15.99
C ASN A 38 -4.96 4.76 -14.81
N TRP A 39 -5.77 3.78 -14.43
CA TRP A 39 -5.46 2.86 -13.33
C TRP A 39 -4.24 1.96 -13.61
N ARG A 40 -3.86 1.79 -14.88
CA ARG A 40 -2.68 1.00 -15.28
C ARG A 40 -1.37 1.68 -14.91
N ASP A 41 -1.26 2.99 -15.12
CA ASP A 41 -0.06 3.76 -14.76
C ASP A 41 0.18 3.83 -13.24
N ALA A 42 -0.90 3.74 -12.45
CA ALA A 42 -0.79 3.65 -11.00
C ALA A 42 -0.24 2.30 -10.52
N LEU A 43 -0.58 1.21 -11.21
CA LEU A 43 -0.04 -0.11 -10.95
C LEU A 43 1.41 -0.24 -11.44
N ASP A 44 1.74 0.33 -12.60
CA ASP A 44 3.13 0.37 -13.07
C ASP A 44 4.01 1.16 -12.08
N GLY A 45 3.58 2.30 -11.53
CA GLY A 45 4.36 3.00 -10.50
C GLY A 45 4.59 2.20 -9.19
N LEU A 46 3.73 1.22 -8.89
CA LEU A 46 3.84 0.34 -7.70
C LEU A 46 4.64 -0.94 -7.98
N VAL A 47 4.66 -1.41 -9.23
CA VAL A 47 5.26 -2.69 -9.64
C VAL A 47 6.61 -2.50 -10.36
N TYR A 48 6.79 -1.39 -11.08
CA TYR A 48 8.03 -1.07 -11.79
C TYR A 48 9.04 -0.40 -10.86
N PHE A 49 9.73 -1.24 -10.08
CA PHE A 49 11.02 -0.92 -9.45
C PHE A 49 12.18 -1.48 -10.29
N SER A 50 12.10 -1.38 -11.62
CA SER A 50 13.16 -1.84 -12.54
C SER A 50 13.34 -0.88 -13.72
N ALA A 51 14.29 0.04 -13.57
CA ALA A 51 15.16 0.57 -14.62
C ALA A 51 16.39 1.18 -13.94
#